data_AF-A0A9D4LUM8-F1
#
_entry.id   AF-A0A9D4LUM8-F1
#
_cell.length_a   1.000
_cell.length_b   1.000
_cell.length_c   1.000
_cell.angle_alpha   90.00
_cell.angle_beta   90.00
_cell.angle_gamma   90.00
#
_symmetry.space_group_name_H-M   'P 1'
#
loop_
_entity.id
_entity.type
_entity.pdbx_description
1 polymer ?
#
loop_
_entity_poly.entity_id
_entity_poly.type
_entity_poly.pdbx_seq_one_letter_code
_entity_poly.pdbx_strand_id
1 'polypeptide(L)' 'MHSLTYNHYSTSSDVFKFSFFPRTIPVWNRLPGTVAEAPSLVSFKRELATLHL' A
#
# COMPACT_ATOMS: atom_id res chain seq x y z
N MET A 1 0.52 15.94 -35.53
CA MET A 1 1.22 15.06 -34.57
C MET A 1 2.60 14.77 -35.15
N HIS A 2 3.68 15.29 -34.56
CA HIS A 2 5.03 15.21 -35.14
C HIS A 2 5.70 13.87 -34.82
N SER A 3 6.38 13.29 -35.82
CA SER A 3 6.97 11.95 -35.79
C SER A 3 8.35 11.86 -35.13
N LEU A 4 8.93 12.98 -34.71
CA LEU A 4 10.29 13.06 -34.16
C LEU A 4 10.22 13.68 -32.76
N THR A 5 9.66 12.94 -31.81
CA THR A 5 9.63 13.34 -30.41
C THR A 5 10.81 12.68 -29.70
N TYR A 6 11.62 13.48 -29.00
CA TYR A 6 12.78 12.98 -28.26
C TYR A 6 12.31 12.00 -27.18
N ASN A 7 12.63 10.71 -27.34
CA ASN A 7 12.20 9.68 -26.42
C ASN A 7 13.19 9.63 -25.25
N HIS A 8 12.85 10.30 -24.15
CA HIS A 8 13.71 10.31 -22.97
C HIS A 8 13.71 8.92 -22.35
N TYR A 9 14.88 8.26 -22.31
CA TYR A 9 15.02 7.00 -21.61
C TYR A 9 14.74 7.23 -20.12
N SER A 10 13.60 6.72 -19.63
CA SER A 10 13.28 6.72 -18.21
C SER A 10 13.36 5.29 -17.67
N THR A 11 13.95 5.13 -16.49
CA THR A 11 13.85 3.89 -15.73
C THR A 11 12.77 4.05 -14.66
N SER A 12 11.91 3.04 -14.51
CA SER A 12 10.97 2.95 -13.39
C SER A 12 11.47 1.88 -12.43
N SER A 13 12.38 2.24 -11.53
CA SER A 13 12.82 1.34 -10.46
C SER A 13 11.88 1.47 -9.26
N ASP A 14 10.85 0.63 -9.21
CA ASP A 14 10.09 0.40 -7.97
C ASP A 14 10.86 -0.65 -7.15
N VAL A 15 11.89 -0.17 -6.44
CA VAL A 15 12.84 -0.99 -5.67
C VAL A 15 12.13 -1.82 -4.59
N PHE A 16 10.92 -1.40 -4.20
CA PHE A 16 10.13 -2.01 -3.14
C PHE A 16 8.89 -2.75 -3.64
N LYS A 17 8.73 -2.95 -4.96
CA LYS A 17 7.55 -3.52 -5.59
C LYS A 17 7.11 -4.87 -4.99
N PHE A 18 8.07 -5.65 -4.53
CA PHE A 18 7.86 -6.97 -3.92
C PHE A 18 8.36 -7.06 -2.48
N SER A 19 8.70 -5.92 -1.88
CA SER A 19 9.19 -5.86 -0.50
C SER A 19 8.04 -5.66 0.46
N PHE A 20 8.02 -6.44 1.54
CA PHE A 20 7.02 -6.30 2.61
C PHE A 20 7.13 -4.94 3.29
N PHE A 21 8.35 -4.52 3.62
CA PHE A 21 8.68 -3.16 4.01
C PHE A 21 9.28 -2.44 2.80
N PRO A 22 8.94 -1.17 2.49
CA PRO A 22 8.02 -0.24 3.16
C PRO A 22 6.55 -0.31 2.69
N ARG A 23 6.20 -1.21 1.76
CA ARG A 23 4.89 -1.22 1.09
C ARG A 23 3.70 -1.43 2.03
N THR A 24 3.91 -2.12 3.16
CA THR A 24 2.86 -2.34 4.16
C THR A 24 2.60 -1.12 5.05
N ILE A 25 3.54 -0.17 5.17
CA ILE A 25 3.40 0.99 6.05
C ILE A 25 2.19 1.86 5.69
N PRO A 26 1.94 2.22 4.41
CA PRO A 26 0.75 2.97 4.05
C PRO A 26 -0.55 2.21 4.32
N VAL A 27 -0.53 0.87 4.24
CA VAL A 27 -1.70 0.03 4.54
C VAL A 27 -2.01 0.09 6.03
N TRP A 28 -1.00 -0.07 6.90
CA TRP A 28 -1.15 0.08 8.35
C TRP A 28 -1.61 1.48 8.76
N ASN A 29 -1.03 2.52 8.16
CA ASN A 29 -1.40 3.91 8.44
C ASN A 29 -2.83 4.29 8.00
N ARG A 30 -3.44 3.51 7.12
CA ARG A 30 -4.83 3.70 6.67
C ARG A 30 -5.85 3.01 7.57
N LEU A 31 -5.42 2.18 8.51
CA LEU A 31 -6.34 1.48 9.39
C LEU A 31 -7.01 2.48 10.36
N PRO A 32 -8.34 2.36 10.59
CA PRO A 32 -9.01 3.11 11.64
C PRO A 32 -8.40 2.79 13.01
N GLY A 33 -8.35 3.78 13.90
CA GLY A 33 -7.83 3.60 15.26
C GLY A 33 -8.51 2.46 16.02
N THR A 34 -9.83 2.29 15.84
CA THR A 34 -10.59 1.18 16.46
C THR A 34 -10.05 -0.19 16.07
N VAL A 35 -9.65 -0.35 14.81
CA VAL A 35 -9.09 -1.60 14.30
C VAL A 35 -7.65 -1.74 14.75
N ALA A 36 -6.82 -0.70 14.59
CA ALA A 36 -5.41 -0.73 14.98
C ALA A 36 -5.19 -0.99 16.48
N GLU A 37 -6.08 -0.46 17.32
CA GLU A 37 -6.05 -0.57 18.79
C GLU A 37 -6.97 -1.67 19.33
N ALA A 38 -7.42 -2.59 18.47
CA ALA A 38 -8.31 -3.66 18.88
C ALA A 38 -7.70 -4.49 20.05
N PRO A 39 -8.49 -4.84 21.08
CA PRO A 39 -7.97 -5.42 22.33
C PRO A 39 -7.49 -6.88 22.17
N SER A 40 -7.78 -7.51 21.03
CA SER A 40 -7.35 -8.87 20.75
C SER A 40 -7.15 -9.09 19.25
N LEU A 41 -6.33 -10.09 18.92
CA LEU A 41 -6.09 -10.50 17.54
C LEU A 41 -7.37 -11.02 16.84
N VAL A 42 -8.29 -11.61 17.60
CA VAL A 42 -9.58 -12.08 17.06
C VAL A 42 -10.46 -10.89 16.68
N SER A 43 -10.55 -9.87 17.56
CA SER A 43 -11.26 -8.62 17.30
C SER A 43 -10.66 -7.89 16.09
N PHE A 44 -9.33 -7.76 16.06
CA PHE A 44 -8.61 -7.16 14.93
C PHE A 44 -8.98 -7.82 13.60
N LYS A 45 -8.90 -9.15 13.52
CA LYS A 45 -9.21 -9.89 12.29
C LYS A 45 -10.66 -9.72 11.85
N ARG A 46 -11.60 -9.70 12.80
CA ARG A 46 -13.03 -9.51 12.52
C ARG A 46 -13.29 -8.11 11.96
N GLU A 47 -12.75 -7.08 12.60
CA GLU A 47 -12.94 -5.70 12.16
C GLU A 47 -12.23 -5.44 10.83
N LEU A 48 -11.02 -5.98 10.65
CA LEU A 48 -10.30 -5.90 9.38
C LEU A 48 -11.09 -6.55 8.23
N ALA A 49 -11.77 -7.67 8.47
CA ALA A 49 -12.60 -8.34 7.46
C ALA A 49 -13.83 -7.50 7.03
N THR A 50 -14.25 -6.52 7.84
CA THR A 50 -15.34 -5.59 7.48
C THR A 50 -14.85 -4.38 6.70
N LEU A 51 -13.55 -4.09 6.71
CA LEU A 51 -12.96 -3.04 5.90
C LEU A 51 -12.70 -3.57 4.48
N HIS A 52 -13.36 -2.96 3.49
CA HIS A 52 -12.92 -3.07 2.10
C HIS A 52 -11.70 -2.16 1.90
N LEU A 53 -10.50 -2.72 2.11
CA LEU A 53 -9.19 -2.05 1.88
C LEU A 53 -8.71 -2.18 0.44
#